data_AF-A0A562HMV2-F1
#
_entry.id   AF-A0A562HMV2-F1
#
_cell.length_a   1.000
_cell.length_b   1.000
_cell.length_c   1.000
_cell.angle_alpha   90.00
_cell.angle_beta   90.00
_cell.angle_gamma   90.00
#
_symmetry.space_group_name_H-M   'P 1'
#
loop_
_entity.id
_entity.type
_entity.pdbx_description
1 polymer ?
#
loop_
_entity_poly.entity_id
_entity_poly.type
_entity_poly.pdbx_seq_one_letter_code
_entity_poly.pdbx_strand_id
1 'polypeptide(L)' 'MAGLNVCPMCNSREIGKINRGRFFCGECCHEWTVETEGHITVYRITSDGTIVRLRKGNNPANLSTAAS' A
#
# COMPACT_ATOMS: atom_id res chain seq x y z
N MET A 1 -8.61 -6.55 -16.72
CA MET A 1 -7.80 -6.70 -15.48
C MET A 1 -6.88 -5.50 -15.40
N ALA A 2 -7.21 -4.50 -14.57
CA ALA A 2 -6.36 -3.33 -14.39
C ALA A 2 -5.18 -3.72 -13.47
N GLY A 3 -4.05 -4.12 -14.05
CA GLY A 3 -2.81 -4.28 -13.30
C GLY A 3 -2.19 -2.91 -13.09
N LEU A 4 -1.98 -2.49 -11.83
CA LEU A 4 -1.11 -1.36 -11.54
C LEU A 4 0.32 -1.78 -11.89
N ASN A 5 0.81 -1.29 -13.03
CA ASN A 5 2.17 -1.47 -13.52
C ASN A 5 3.17 -0.47 -12.90
N VAL A 6 2.68 0.45 -12.07
CA VAL A 6 3.46 1.45 -11.34
C VAL A 6 2.97 1.52 -9.90
N CYS A 7 3.90 1.71 -8.97
CA CYS A 7 3.58 1.85 -7.55
C CYS A 7 2.76 3.13 -7.36
N PRO A 8 1.59 3.08 -6.71
CA PRO A 8 0.75 4.26 -6.51
C PRO A 8 1.34 5.27 -5.52
N MET A 9 2.42 4.90 -4.80
CA MET A 9 3.06 5.74 -3.77
C MET A 9 4.33 6.44 -4.26
N CYS A 10 5.13 5.78 -5.11
CA CYS A 10 6.43 6.31 -5.55
C CYS A 10 6.64 6.23 -7.07
N ASN A 11 5.66 5.77 -7.83
CA ASN A 11 5.72 5.58 -9.28
C ASN A 11 6.81 4.63 -9.79
N SER A 12 7.51 3.90 -8.91
CA SER A 12 8.46 2.85 -9.30
C SER A 12 7.76 1.69 -10.03
N ARG A 13 8.53 1.01 -10.89
CA ARG A 13 8.11 -0.18 -11.64
C ARG A 13 8.58 -1.48 -10.99
N GLU A 14 9.33 -1.40 -9.89
CA GLU A 14 9.78 -2.55 -9.11
C GLU A 14 8.64 -3.11 -8.25
N ILE A 15 7.67 -3.72 -8.94
CA ILE A 15 6.46 -4.27 -8.33
C ILE A 15 6.51 -5.79 -8.36
N GLY A 16 6.50 -6.38 -7.17
CA GLY A 16 6.29 -7.80 -6.96
C GLY A 16 4.80 -8.12 -6.79
N LYS A 17 4.34 -9.22 -7.40
CA LYS A 17 3.00 -9.76 -7.13
C LYS A 17 3.09 -10.80 -6.02
N ILE A 18 2.40 -10.56 -4.91
CA ILE A 18 2.36 -11.49 -3.77
C ILE A 18 1.24 -12.52 -3.97
N ASN A 19 0.04 -12.06 -4.34
CA ASN A 19 -1.12 -12.93 -4.51
C ASN A 19 -2.09 -12.35 -5.57
N ARG A 20 -3.24 -13.00 -5.77
CA ARG A 20 -4.29 -12.51 -6.66
C ARG A 20 -4.85 -11.20 -6.11
N GLY A 21 -4.55 -10.10 -6.81
CA GLY A 21 -4.95 -8.74 -6.39
C GLY A 21 -4.05 -8.12 -5.33
N ARG A 22 -2.95 -8.76 -4.88
CA ARG A 22 -2.00 -8.16 -3.93
C ARG A 22 -0.63 -7.95 -4.55
N PHE A 23 -0.07 -6.77 -4.33
CA PHE A 23 1.17 -6.29 -4.93
C PHE A 23 2.02 -5.56 -3.90
N PHE A 24 3.33 -5.54 -4.12
CA PHE A 24 4.31 -4.91 -3.25
C PHE A 24 5.36 -4.16 -4.07
N CYS A 25 5.79 -3.00 -3.57
CA CYS A 25 6.86 -2.21 -4.17
C CYS A 25 8.18 -2.46 -3.46
N GLY A 26 9.20 -2.89 -4.20
CA GLY A 26 10.56 -3.12 -3.69
C GLY A 26 11.28 -1.84 -3.24
N GLU A 27 10.93 -0.69 -3.82
CA GLU A 27 11.62 0.58 -3.55
C GLU A 27 11.13 1.26 -2.28
N CYS A 28 9.81 1.33 -2.09
CA CYS A 28 9.22 2.10 -0.98
C CYS A 28 8.60 1.23 0.11
N CYS A 29 8.71 -0.10 0.01
CA CYS A 29 8.16 -1.07 0.97
C CYS A 29 6.66 -0.91 1.24
N HIS A 30 5.88 -0.53 0.22
CA HIS A 30 4.43 -0.45 0.31
C HIS A 30 3.78 -1.67 -0.36
N GLU A 31 2.80 -2.24 0.33
CA GLU A 31 1.91 -3.28 -0.20
C GLU A 31 0.56 -2.65 -0.55
N TRP A 32 -0.12 -3.13 -1.59
CA TRP A 32 -1.51 -2.77 -1.85
C TRP A 32 -2.32 -3.95 -2.35
N THR A 33 -3.61 -3.92 -2.00
CA THR A 33 -4.62 -4.85 -2.49
C THR A 33 -5.57 -4.12 -3.42
N VAL A 34 -5.80 -4.67 -4.61
CA VAL A 34 -6.75 -4.22 -5.62
C VAL A 34 -7.98 -5.12 -5.53
N GLU A 35 -9.10 -4.53 -5.14
CA GLU A 35 -10.39 -5.21 -5.08
C GLU A 35 -11.13 -5.13 -6.42
N THR A 36 -12.09 -6.03 -6.62
CA THR A 36 -12.82 -6.18 -7.90
C THR A 36 -13.61 -4.91 -8.28
N GLU A 37 -14.05 -4.12 -7.30
CA GLU A 37 -14.76 -2.85 -7.47
C GLU A 37 -13.83 -1.64 -7.73
N GLY A 38 -12.53 -1.87 -7.94
CA GLY A 38 -11.57 -0.80 -8.23
C GLY A 38 -11.09 -0.04 -6.99
N HIS A 39 -11.46 -0.49 -5.79
CA HIS A 39 -10.90 0.00 -4.55
C HIS A 39 -9.48 -0.53 -4.33
N ILE A 40 -8.56 0.37 -3.98
CA ILE A 40 -7.18 0.03 -3.63
C ILE A 40 -6.97 0.35 -2.16
N THR A 41 -6.61 -0.66 -1.37
CA THR A 41 -6.13 -0.46 0.00
C THR A 41 -4.62 -0.57 0.02
N VAL A 42 -3.94 0.46 0.55
CA VAL A 42 -2.47 0.51 0.64
C VAL A 42 -2.03 0.30 2.09
N TYR A 43 -0.93 -0.40 2.27
CA TYR A 43 -0.26 -0.69 3.52
C TYR A 43 1.20 -0.29 3.40
N ARG A 44 1.75 0.33 4.45
CA ARG A 44 3.17 0.63 4.57
C ARG A 44 3.81 -0.40 5.49
N ILE A 45 4.88 -1.02 5.02
CA ILE A 45 5.75 -1.84 5.87
C ILE A 45 6.80 -0.90 6.46
N THR A 46 6.83 -0.81 7.78
CA THR A 46 7.82 -0.02 8.51
C THR A 46 9.15 -0.76 8.59
N SER A 47 10.22 -0.07 8.96
CA SER A 47 11.56 -0.67 9.12
C SER A 47 11.60 -1.81 10.14
N ASP A 48 10.71 -1.78 11.14
CA ASP A 48 10.56 -2.82 12.17
C ASP A 48 9.71 -4.01 11.69
N GLY A 49 9.31 -4.03 10.41
CA GLY A 49 8.46 -5.08 9.85
C GLY A 49 6.98 -4.96 10.21
N THR A 50 6.57 -3.94 10.97
CA THR A 50 5.16 -3.69 11.26
C THR A 50 4.44 -3.18 10.02
N ILE A 51 3.25 -3.72 9.75
CA ILE A 51 2.40 -3.35 8.61
C ILE A 51 1.32 -2.38 9.07
N VAL A 52 1.31 -1.17 8.50
CA VAL A 52 0.36 -0.11 8.84
C VAL A 52 -0.53 0.19 7.64
N ARG A 53 -1.85 0.09 7.81
CA ARG A 53 -2.80 0.47 6.75
C ARG A 53 -2.80 1.99 6.55
N LEU A 54 -2.51 2.44 5.33
CA LEU A 54 -2.63 3.84 4.98
C LEU A 54 -4.10 4.18 4.76
N ARG A 55 -4.67 4.97 5.66
CA ARG A 55 -5.96 5.62 5.42
C ARG A 55 -5.74 6.79 4.47
N LYS A 56 -6.60 6.94 3.47
CA LYS A 56 -6.63 8.12 2.59
C LYS A 56 -7.17 9.30 3.42
N GLY A 57 -6.32 9.86 4.27
CA GLY A 57 -6.64 11.03 5.07
C GLY A 57 -6.43 12.27 4.24
N ASN A 58 -7.51 13.01 3.95
CA ASN A 58 -7.33 14.44 3.74
C ASN A 58 -6.86 15.00 5.11
N ASN A 59 -5.62 15.49 5.17
CA ASN A 59 -4.95 16.17 6.30
C ASN A 59 -4.06 15.29 7.23
N PRO A 60 -2.75 15.59 7.37
CA PRO A 60 -1.79 14.84 8.22
C PRO A 60 -1.92 15.07 9.75
N ALA A 61 -3.02 15.64 10.25
CA ALA A 61 -3.13 16.08 11.65
C ALA A 61 -3.77 15.09 12.64
N ASN A 62 -4.11 13.85 12.25
CA ASN A 62 -4.75 12.91 13.18
C ASN A 62 -4.40 11.43 12.90
N LEU A 63 -3.12 11.06 13.06
CA LEU A 63 -2.74 9.65 13.18
C LEU A 63 -2.13 9.40 14.57
N SER A 64 -2.97 9.54 15.58
CA SER A 64 -2.68 9.11 16.95
C SER A 64 -3.70 8.05 17.37
N THR A 65 -3.90 7.00 16.58
CA THR A 65 -4.63 5.80 17.05
C THR A 65 -4.33 4.57 16.19
N ALA A 66 -3.43 3.72 16.70
CA ALA A 66 -3.55 2.25 16.69
C ALA A 66 -2.20 1.63 17.12
N ALA A 67 -1.84 1.81 18.39
CA ALA A 67 -0.95 0.90 19.09
C ALA A 67 -1.34 0.92 20.57
N SER A 68 -1.68 -0.27 21.09
CA SER A 68 -2.13 -0.63 22.45
C SER A 68 -3.65 -0.65 22.65
#